data_AF-A0A1B7YBH5-F1
#
_entry.id   AF-A0A1B7YBH5-F1
#
_cell.length_a   1.000
_cell.length_b   1.000
_cell.length_c   1.000
_cell.angle_alpha   90.00
_cell.angle_beta   90.00
_cell.angle_gamma   90.00
#
_symmetry.space_group_name_H-M   'P 1'
#
loop_
_entity.id
_entity.type
_entity.pdbx_description
1 polymer ?
#
loop_
_entity_poly.entity_id
_entity_poly.type
_entity_poly.pdbx_seq_one_letter_code
_entity_poly.pdbx_strand_id
1 'polypeptide(L)'
;MASVYKTLSTERTRSKAESDGAPSASKRKNAQRVLILSSRGITTRSRHLLNDIAGLLPHSRRESKFDSKKNLRDLAEMAELYNCNNASTVRPYSMTTRLTSCTGHVPRMPETPGLIPSLSQSAQRPKSKVSGPEHSYHVSLSCPALWATSLTLLLSREELNFSGNCLKGSRPILSFDAAFDTEPSLRLSRELLTHIFGVPEGARKAKPFVDHVMGFSVLDGKIWVRNYQVKEEDTAEQKDMSLLEIGPRFCLTPMFIQEGCFSGPIIYSNKQYVSPNQIRSDMRRRDAIKHSARAEQHVERFAKKDRLGISSGSKDIRANELDSRTLFA
;
A
#
# COMPACT_ATOMS: atom_id res chain seq x y z
N MET A 1 15.52 -30.74 31.29
CA MET A 1 14.43 -30.17 30.47
C MET A 1 14.36 -30.69 29.03
N ALA A 2 15.47 -31.16 28.41
CA ALA A 2 15.44 -31.72 27.04
C ALA A 2 14.80 -33.12 26.92
N SER A 3 14.80 -33.94 27.97
CA SER A 3 14.22 -35.30 27.94
C SER A 3 12.69 -35.29 27.98
N VAL A 4 12.09 -34.37 28.72
CA VAL A 4 10.63 -34.24 28.90
C VAL A 4 9.94 -33.72 27.63
N TYR A 5 10.62 -32.86 26.85
CA TYR A 5 10.08 -32.41 25.56
C TYR A 5 10.10 -33.51 24.49
N LYS A 6 11.02 -34.47 24.59
CA LYS A 6 11.16 -35.59 23.64
C LYS A 6 10.09 -36.66 23.88
N THR A 7 9.64 -36.84 25.12
CA THR A 7 8.54 -37.76 25.46
C THR A 7 7.19 -37.18 25.04
N LEU A 8 6.92 -35.89 25.31
CA LEU A 8 5.68 -35.21 24.91
C LEU A 8 5.49 -35.12 23.39
N SER A 9 6.59 -34.97 22.62
CA SER A 9 6.52 -34.98 21.15
C SER A 9 6.27 -36.37 20.58
N THR A 10 6.82 -37.42 21.22
CA THR A 10 6.65 -38.82 20.82
C THR A 10 5.21 -39.31 21.11
N GLU A 11 4.62 -38.88 22.22
CA GLU A 11 3.22 -39.17 22.55
C GLU A 11 2.25 -38.53 21.55
N ARG A 12 2.50 -37.27 21.15
CA ARG A 12 1.72 -36.57 20.10
C ARG A 12 1.81 -37.24 18.73
N THR A 13 2.93 -37.88 18.41
CA THR A 13 3.08 -38.64 17.15
C THR A 13 2.36 -39.98 17.18
N ARG A 14 2.25 -40.64 18.35
CA ARG A 14 1.51 -41.89 18.51
C ARG A 14 0.01 -41.67 18.44
N SER A 15 -0.52 -40.64 19.10
CA SER A 15 -1.96 -40.30 19.05
C SER A 15 -2.46 -39.86 17.67
N LYS A 16 -1.54 -39.52 16.74
CA LYS A 16 -1.87 -39.14 15.37
C LYS A 16 -1.86 -40.33 14.39
N ALA A 17 -1.30 -41.47 14.80
CA ALA A 17 -1.18 -42.65 13.94
C ALA A 17 -2.44 -43.54 13.96
N GLU A 18 -3.35 -43.34 14.93
CA GLU A 18 -4.52 -44.21 15.14
C GLU A 18 -5.83 -43.70 14.50
N SER A 19 -5.84 -42.50 13.90
CA SER A 19 -7.08 -41.89 13.34
C SER A 19 -7.15 -41.80 11.81
N ASP A 20 -6.15 -42.28 11.06
CA ASP A 20 -6.07 -42.03 9.62
C ASP A 20 -6.60 -43.21 8.78
N GLY A 21 -7.94 -43.31 8.71
CA GLY A 21 -8.69 -44.20 7.81
C GLY A 21 -9.43 -43.47 6.68
N ALA A 22 -8.97 -42.29 6.25
CA ALA A 22 -9.48 -41.57 5.08
C ALA A 22 -8.35 -40.82 4.37
N PRO A 23 -8.29 -40.78 3.03
CA PRO A 23 -7.21 -40.11 2.32
C PRO A 23 -7.37 -38.60 2.50
N SER A 24 -6.60 -38.01 3.42
CA SER A 24 -6.57 -36.56 3.57
C SER A 24 -6.02 -35.96 2.28
N ALA A 25 -6.84 -35.19 1.56
CA ALA A 25 -6.40 -34.35 0.46
C ALA A 25 -5.09 -33.66 0.88
N SER A 26 -3.99 -33.95 0.18
CA SER A 26 -2.68 -33.41 0.53
C SER A 26 -2.79 -31.90 0.66
N LYS A 27 -2.65 -31.37 1.89
CA LYS A 27 -2.76 -29.93 2.15
C LYS A 27 -1.81 -29.23 1.18
N ARG A 28 -2.36 -28.52 0.18
CA ARG A 28 -1.58 -27.74 -0.78
C ARG A 28 -0.68 -26.82 0.01
N LYS A 29 0.63 -27.10 -0.01
CA LYS A 29 1.62 -26.29 0.70
C LYS A 29 1.63 -24.92 0.01
N ASN A 30 1.17 -23.90 0.72
CA ASN A 30 1.22 -22.54 0.21
C ASN A 30 2.70 -22.20 -0.07
N ALA A 31 3.05 -21.92 -1.32
CA ALA A 31 4.43 -21.70 -1.75
C ALA A 31 4.54 -20.27 -2.30
N GLN A 32 4.51 -19.28 -1.41
CA GLN A 32 4.61 -17.87 -1.79
C GLN A 32 6.06 -17.41 -1.85
N ARG A 33 6.37 -16.59 -2.86
CA ARG A 33 7.65 -15.90 -3.01
C ARG A 33 7.38 -14.45 -3.38
N VAL A 34 7.91 -13.53 -2.59
CA VAL A 34 7.65 -12.10 -2.74
C VAL A 34 8.92 -11.41 -3.24
N LEU A 35 8.82 -10.70 -4.36
CA LEU A 35 9.86 -9.84 -4.87
C LEU A 35 9.70 -8.44 -4.25
N ILE A 36 10.76 -7.90 -3.64
CA ILE A 36 10.78 -6.54 -3.11
C ILE A 36 11.70 -5.68 -3.98
N LEU A 37 11.12 -4.68 -4.63
CA LEU A 37 11.83 -3.73 -5.49
C LEU A 37 11.74 -2.31 -4.94
N SER A 38 12.83 -1.58 -5.13
CA SER A 38 12.88 -0.14 -4.84
C SER A 38 13.09 0.63 -6.14
N SER A 39 12.37 1.73 -6.33
CA SER A 39 12.68 2.67 -7.40
C SER A 39 13.97 3.46 -7.08
N ARG A 40 14.69 3.90 -8.13
CA ARG A 40 15.65 4.99 -8.00
C ARG A 40 15.00 6.23 -7.36
N GLY A 41 15.72 6.91 -6.47
CA GLY A 41 15.26 8.12 -5.78
C GLY A 41 14.54 7.92 -4.43
N ILE A 42 14.48 6.70 -3.87
CA ILE A 42 13.88 6.50 -2.53
C ILE A 42 14.68 7.19 -1.41
N THR A 43 13.94 7.73 -0.43
CA THR A 43 14.49 8.37 0.76
C THR A 43 15.22 7.37 1.65
N THR A 44 16.10 7.85 2.54
CA THR A 44 16.78 7.03 3.54
C THR A 44 15.78 6.24 4.35
N ARG A 45 14.75 6.91 4.88
CA ARG A 45 13.68 6.32 5.66
C ARG A 45 13.00 5.12 4.99
N SER A 46 12.65 5.24 3.71
CA SER A 46 12.05 4.13 2.96
C SER A 46 13.01 2.97 2.74
N ARG A 47 14.33 3.21 2.68
CA ARG A 47 15.32 2.13 2.62
C ARG A 47 15.37 1.32 3.92
N HIS A 48 15.30 1.98 5.08
CA HIS A 48 15.23 1.29 6.37
C HIS A 48 13.94 0.48 6.48
N LEU A 49 12.77 1.03 6.10
CA LEU A 49 11.52 0.25 6.05
C LEU A 49 11.65 -1.00 5.17
N LEU A 50 12.23 -0.88 3.97
CA LEU A 50 12.41 -2.01 3.08
C LEU A 50 13.40 -3.05 3.62
N ASN A 51 14.38 -2.64 4.43
CA ASN A 51 15.25 -3.57 5.15
C ASN A 51 14.47 -4.30 6.24
N ASP A 52 13.63 -3.59 6.99
CA ASP A 52 12.81 -4.15 8.07
C ASP A 52 11.80 -5.18 7.51
N ILE A 53 11.08 -4.83 6.44
CA ILE A 53 10.14 -5.75 5.77
C ILE A 53 10.88 -6.98 5.21
N ALA A 54 12.07 -6.80 4.63
CA ALA A 54 12.87 -7.94 4.16
C ALA A 54 13.36 -8.85 5.29
N GLY A 55 13.55 -8.31 6.50
CA GLY A 55 13.88 -9.08 7.70
C GLY A 55 12.70 -9.86 8.28
N LEU A 56 11.48 -9.31 8.16
CA LEU A 56 10.23 -9.95 8.60
C LEU A 56 9.78 -11.06 7.64
N LEU A 57 10.05 -10.91 6.34
CA LEU A 57 9.59 -11.83 5.29
C LEU A 57 10.74 -12.73 4.78
N PRO A 58 10.92 -13.96 5.31
CA PRO A 58 12.00 -14.86 4.91
C PRO A 58 11.86 -15.38 3.47
N HIS A 59 10.65 -15.42 2.93
CA HIS A 59 10.34 -15.75 1.53
C HIS A 59 10.46 -14.54 0.60
N SER A 60 10.83 -13.37 1.12
CA SER A 60 11.10 -12.21 0.30
C SER A 60 12.49 -12.26 -0.33
N ARG A 61 12.57 -11.84 -1.59
CA ARG A 61 13.82 -11.59 -2.30
C ARG A 61 13.88 -10.10 -2.60
N ARG A 62 14.87 -9.44 -2.04
CA ARG A 62 15.15 -8.03 -2.35
C ARG A 62 16.06 -7.96 -3.55
N GLU A 63 15.68 -7.15 -4.53
CA GLU A 63 16.47 -6.91 -5.73
C GLU A 63 17.06 -5.49 -5.79
N SER A 64 18.00 -5.30 -6.71
CA SER A 64 18.63 -4.01 -6.97
C SER A 64 17.61 -2.95 -7.42
N LYS A 65 17.98 -1.66 -7.32
CA LYS A 65 17.07 -0.54 -7.58
C LYS A 65 16.58 -0.57 -9.03
N PHE A 66 15.27 -0.67 -9.23
CA PHE A 66 14.61 -0.57 -10.52
C PHE A 66 14.56 0.89 -11.01
N ASP A 67 14.79 1.10 -12.30
CA ASP A 67 14.66 2.42 -12.91
C ASP A 67 13.23 2.66 -13.39
N SER A 68 12.48 3.49 -12.65
CA SER A 68 11.06 3.77 -12.92
C SER A 68 10.78 4.46 -14.26
N LYS A 69 11.82 4.89 -15.01
CA LYS A 69 11.66 5.40 -16.38
C LYS A 69 11.39 4.28 -17.39
N LYS A 70 11.78 3.04 -17.07
CA LYS A 70 11.51 1.87 -17.90
C LYS A 70 10.09 1.36 -17.63
N ASN A 71 9.49 0.74 -18.65
CA ASN A 71 8.09 0.36 -18.65
C ASN A 71 7.75 -0.50 -17.43
N LEU A 72 6.54 -0.32 -16.88
CA LEU A 72 6.05 -1.13 -15.75
C LEU A 72 5.91 -2.63 -16.08
N ARG A 73 6.00 -2.99 -17.36
CA ARG A 73 5.94 -4.38 -17.85
C ARG A 73 7.19 -5.17 -17.46
N ASP A 74 8.34 -4.52 -17.45
CA ASP A 74 9.63 -5.12 -17.10
C ASP A 74 9.62 -5.72 -15.67
N LEU A 75 8.77 -5.21 -14.77
CA LEU A 75 8.59 -5.77 -13.43
C LEU A 75 7.99 -7.17 -13.45
N ALA A 76 7.07 -7.44 -14.37
CA ALA A 76 6.44 -8.75 -14.50
C ALA A 76 7.48 -9.78 -14.96
N GLU A 77 8.29 -9.41 -15.96
CA GLU A 77 9.41 -10.24 -16.44
C GLU A 77 10.44 -10.51 -15.33
N MET A 78 10.78 -9.50 -14.52
CA MET A 78 11.64 -9.70 -13.36
C MET A 78 11.03 -10.65 -12.32
N ALA A 79 9.73 -10.55 -12.06
CA ALA A 79 9.04 -11.46 -11.14
C ALA A 79 9.07 -12.91 -11.66
N GLU A 80 8.90 -13.10 -12.97
CA GLU A 80 8.98 -14.40 -13.63
C GLU A 80 10.40 -15.00 -13.59
N LEU A 81 11.43 -14.20 -13.90
CA LEU A 81 12.84 -14.61 -13.81
C LEU A 81 13.22 -15.12 -12.42
N TYR A 82 12.69 -14.50 -11.37
CA TYR A 82 12.94 -14.94 -10.01
C TYR A 82 11.93 -15.98 -9.50
N ASN A 83 10.94 -16.36 -10.30
CA ASN A 83 9.85 -17.25 -9.96
C ASN A 83 9.15 -16.79 -8.66
N CYS A 84 8.75 -15.52 -8.65
CA CYS A 84 8.05 -14.84 -7.56
C CYS A 84 6.57 -14.67 -7.91
N ASN A 85 5.69 -15.11 -7.01
CA ASN A 85 4.23 -14.99 -7.17
C ASN A 85 3.69 -13.61 -6.80
N ASN A 86 4.46 -12.83 -6.04
CA ASN A 86 4.04 -11.51 -5.59
C ASN A 86 5.20 -10.56 -5.83
N ALA A 87 4.91 -9.35 -6.28
CA ALA A 87 5.90 -8.28 -6.41
C ALA A 87 5.41 -7.06 -5.65
N SER A 88 6.31 -6.45 -4.88
CA SER A 88 6.05 -5.23 -4.12
C SER A 88 7.05 -4.19 -4.56
N THR A 89 6.56 -3.01 -4.92
CA THR A 89 7.41 -1.92 -5.42
C THR A 89 7.13 -0.63 -4.68
N VAL A 90 8.19 0.04 -4.24
CA VAL A 90 8.10 1.34 -3.54
C VAL A 90 8.65 2.45 -4.42
N ARG A 91 7.84 3.49 -4.65
CA ARG A 91 8.20 4.67 -5.47
C ARG A 91 8.35 5.94 -4.62
N PRO A 92 9.32 6.82 -4.96
CA PRO A 92 9.69 7.98 -4.13
C PRO A 92 8.70 9.15 -4.17
N TYR A 93 8.14 9.48 -5.33
CA TYR A 93 7.54 10.81 -5.55
C TYR A 93 6.09 10.98 -5.08
N SER A 94 5.43 9.88 -4.69
CA SER A 94 4.09 9.90 -4.08
C SER A 94 4.02 8.98 -2.86
N MET A 95 5.16 8.44 -2.39
CA MET A 95 5.21 7.28 -1.49
C MET A 95 4.19 6.19 -1.88
N THR A 96 3.93 6.01 -3.17
CA THR A 96 3.00 4.98 -3.61
C THR A 96 3.71 3.64 -3.52
N THR A 97 3.24 2.78 -2.62
CA THR A 97 3.60 1.37 -2.60
C THR A 97 2.61 0.65 -3.49
N ARG A 98 3.07 0.21 -4.66
CA ARG A 98 2.26 -0.69 -5.49
C ARG A 98 2.53 -2.11 -5.00
N LEU A 99 1.51 -2.70 -4.41
CA LEU A 99 1.50 -4.11 -4.03
C LEU A 99 0.80 -4.85 -5.16
N THR A 100 1.51 -5.75 -5.80
CA THR A 100 0.95 -6.58 -6.86
C THR A 100 1.08 -8.02 -6.44
N SER A 101 -0.04 -8.75 -6.37
CA SER A 101 0.04 -10.18 -6.59
C SER A 101 0.23 -10.37 -8.08
N CYS A 102 1.46 -10.62 -8.49
CA CYS A 102 1.71 -11.21 -9.79
C CYS A 102 1.40 -12.70 -9.65
N THR A 103 0.14 -13.07 -9.36
CA THR A 103 -0.32 -14.45 -9.46
C THR A 103 -0.29 -14.84 -10.93
N GLY A 104 0.92 -14.93 -11.49
CA GLY A 104 1.26 -15.73 -12.64
C GLY A 104 1.20 -17.17 -12.18
N HIS A 105 -0.01 -17.68 -12.00
CA HIS A 105 -0.23 -18.99 -12.57
C HIS A 105 -0.40 -18.75 -14.07
N VAL A 106 0.74 -18.67 -14.77
CA VAL A 106 0.78 -19.39 -16.04
C VAL A 106 0.65 -20.83 -15.58
N PRO A 107 -0.49 -21.52 -15.80
CA PRO A 107 -0.48 -22.95 -15.61
C PRO A 107 0.70 -23.45 -16.42
N ARG A 108 1.70 -24.04 -15.76
CA ARG A 108 2.63 -24.92 -16.45
C ARG A 108 1.72 -25.89 -17.19
N MET A 109 1.60 -25.74 -18.51
CA MET A 109 0.99 -26.76 -19.33
C MET A 109 1.68 -28.06 -18.91
N PRO A 110 0.95 -29.10 -18.50
CA PRO A 110 1.54 -30.42 -18.49
C PRO A 110 1.98 -30.65 -19.92
N GLU A 111 3.29 -30.73 -20.15
CA GLU A 111 3.82 -31.16 -21.44
C GLU A 111 3.29 -32.58 -21.68
N THR A 112 2.19 -32.63 -22.42
CA THR A 112 1.65 -33.83 -23.02
C THR A 112 1.73 -33.56 -24.51
N PRO A 113 2.57 -34.29 -25.27
CA PRO A 113 2.70 -34.08 -26.69
C PRO A 113 1.43 -34.59 -27.36
N GLY A 114 0.60 -33.69 -27.91
CA GLY A 114 -0.62 -34.11 -28.60
C GLY A 114 -1.46 -32.98 -29.18
N LEU A 115 -1.34 -32.82 -30.50
CA LEU A 115 -2.25 -32.16 -31.45
C LEU A 115 -2.58 -30.66 -31.30
N ILE A 116 -2.04 -29.91 -32.25
CA ILE A 116 -2.48 -28.57 -32.67
C ILE A 116 -3.70 -28.74 -33.60
N PRO A 117 -4.78 -27.93 -33.43
CA PRO A 117 -5.54 -27.45 -34.57
C PRO A 117 -5.40 -25.94 -34.71
N SER A 118 -4.97 -25.53 -35.90
CA SER A 118 -4.93 -24.17 -36.41
C SER A 118 -6.33 -23.54 -36.42
N LEU A 119 -6.51 -22.36 -35.82
CA LEU A 119 -7.59 -21.47 -36.26
C LEU A 119 -7.18 -20.00 -36.25
N SER A 120 -7.51 -19.39 -37.37
CA SER A 120 -7.10 -18.13 -37.94
C SER A 120 -7.64 -16.88 -37.23
N GLN A 121 -6.87 -15.80 -37.36
CA GLN A 121 -7.27 -14.41 -37.09
C GLN A 121 -8.56 -14.03 -37.83
N SER A 122 -9.53 -13.48 -37.11
CA SER A 122 -10.30 -12.27 -37.50
C SER A 122 -11.49 -12.09 -36.55
N ALA A 123 -11.58 -10.96 -35.87
CA ALA A 123 -12.85 -10.30 -35.57
C ALA A 123 -12.61 -8.95 -34.88
N GLN A 124 -13.24 -7.94 -35.46
CA GLN A 124 -13.15 -6.52 -35.15
C GLN A 124 -13.83 -6.17 -33.82
N ARG A 125 -13.40 -5.05 -33.22
CA ARG A 125 -14.07 -4.40 -32.08
C ARG A 125 -15.48 -3.91 -32.46
N PRO A 126 -16.48 -4.04 -31.57
CA PRO A 126 -17.62 -3.14 -31.57
C PRO A 126 -17.50 -2.10 -30.44
N LYS A 127 -17.76 -0.84 -30.80
CA LYS A 127 -18.04 0.26 -29.87
C LYS A 127 -19.54 0.23 -29.54
N SER A 128 -19.92 0.25 -28.27
CA SER A 128 -21.25 0.73 -27.85
C SER A 128 -21.23 1.26 -26.42
N LYS A 129 -21.89 2.41 -26.23
CA LYS A 129 -22.25 3.01 -24.94
C LYS A 129 -23.44 2.25 -24.37
N VAL A 130 -23.43 1.90 -23.08
CA VAL A 130 -24.66 1.58 -22.34
C VAL A 130 -24.55 2.09 -20.89
N SER A 131 -25.58 2.83 -20.47
CA SER A 131 -25.90 3.31 -19.12
C SER A 131 -26.23 2.15 -18.15
N GLY A 132 -26.13 2.36 -16.82
CA GLY A 132 -26.19 1.32 -15.76
C GLY A 132 -27.45 0.44 -15.66
N PRO A 133 -27.63 -0.41 -14.61
CA PRO A 133 -27.10 -0.30 -13.25
C PRO A 133 -26.29 -1.52 -12.75
N GLU A 134 -25.77 -1.38 -11.53
CA GLU A 134 -25.08 -2.33 -10.64
C GLU A 134 -25.06 -3.80 -11.09
N HIS A 135 -23.93 -4.21 -11.67
CA HIS A 135 -23.62 -5.61 -11.89
C HIS A 135 -22.82 -6.13 -10.70
N SER A 136 -23.41 -7.06 -9.95
CA SER A 136 -22.74 -7.87 -8.94
C SER A 136 -21.71 -8.77 -9.61
N TYR A 137 -20.47 -8.29 -9.74
CA TYR A 137 -19.37 -9.09 -10.25
C TYR A 137 -18.97 -10.14 -9.21
N HIS A 138 -19.33 -11.40 -9.45
CA HIS A 138 -18.60 -12.54 -8.89
C HIS A 138 -17.21 -12.55 -9.54
N VAL A 139 -16.26 -11.84 -8.93
CA VAL A 139 -14.85 -11.88 -9.35
C VAL A 139 -14.32 -13.26 -8.96
N SER A 140 -14.13 -14.13 -9.95
CA SER A 140 -13.36 -15.37 -9.77
C SER A 140 -11.95 -14.99 -9.30
N LEU A 141 -11.64 -15.38 -8.07
CA LEU A 141 -10.44 -15.06 -7.27
C LEU A 141 -9.09 -15.53 -7.86
N SER A 142 -9.04 -15.91 -9.13
CA SER A 142 -7.83 -16.42 -9.82
C SER A 142 -7.18 -15.42 -10.76
N CYS A 143 -7.77 -14.22 -10.98
CA CYS A 143 -7.18 -13.21 -11.86
C CYS A 143 -6.13 -12.37 -11.11
N PRO A 144 -4.92 -12.18 -11.66
CA PRO A 144 -3.91 -11.33 -11.04
C PRO A 144 -4.37 -9.87 -11.05
N ALA A 145 -4.60 -9.29 -9.87
CA ALA A 145 -4.99 -7.90 -9.72
C ALA A 145 -3.81 -7.05 -9.23
N LEU A 146 -3.63 -5.86 -9.80
CA LEU A 146 -2.70 -4.88 -9.27
C LEU A 146 -3.40 -4.02 -8.22
N TRP A 147 -2.86 -4.01 -7.01
CA TRP A 147 -3.33 -3.16 -5.93
C TRP A 147 -2.39 -1.98 -5.71
N ALA A 148 -2.80 -0.80 -6.18
CA ALA A 148 -2.05 0.42 -5.95
C ALA A 148 -2.47 1.02 -4.61
N THR A 149 -1.52 1.13 -3.68
CA THR A 149 -1.71 1.82 -2.40
C THR A 149 -0.76 3.00 -2.26
N SER A 150 -1.24 4.08 -1.66
CA SER A 150 -0.38 5.14 -1.18
C SER A 150 0.08 4.80 0.22
N LEU A 151 1.39 4.68 0.43
CA LEU A 151 1.98 4.53 1.76
C LEU A 151 2.07 5.92 2.39
N THR A 152 1.18 6.17 3.33
CA THR A 152 1.20 7.39 4.13
C THR A 152 1.75 7.04 5.51
N LEU A 153 2.46 7.96 6.17
CA LEU A 153 2.99 7.75 7.52
C LEU A 153 3.89 6.51 7.67
N LEU A 154 5.13 6.63 7.23
CA LEU A 154 6.15 5.59 7.41
C LEU A 154 6.87 5.83 8.74
N LEU A 155 6.90 4.87 9.65
CA LEU A 155 7.73 4.89 10.85
C LEU A 155 8.64 3.67 10.82
N SER A 156 9.93 3.93 10.60
CA SER A 156 10.97 2.91 10.59
C SER A 156 11.26 2.43 12.02
N ARG A 157 11.74 1.20 12.17
CA ARG A 157 12.12 0.64 13.47
C ARG A 157 13.15 1.50 14.24
N GLU A 158 13.95 2.27 13.51
CA GLU A 158 15.08 3.06 14.02
C GLU A 158 14.71 4.48 14.51
N GLU A 159 13.49 4.96 14.21
CA GLU A 159 13.09 6.36 14.49
C GLU A 159 12.12 6.52 15.68
N LEU A 160 11.54 5.42 16.18
CA LEU A 160 10.62 5.42 17.31
C LEU A 160 11.17 4.50 18.41
N ASN A 161 10.91 4.84 19.68
CA ASN A 161 11.34 4.07 20.86
C ASN A 161 10.59 2.73 20.99
N PHE A 162 10.66 1.87 19.97
CA PHE A 162 10.14 0.52 20.03
C PHE A 162 11.02 -0.33 20.94
N SER A 163 10.43 -0.87 22.00
CA SER A 163 11.12 -1.73 22.96
C SER A 163 11.13 -3.21 22.55
N GLY A 164 10.33 -3.59 21.55
CA GLY A 164 10.19 -4.96 21.09
C GLY A 164 11.30 -5.42 20.13
N ASN A 165 11.55 -6.73 20.12
CA ASN A 165 12.40 -7.40 19.14
C ASN A 165 11.74 -8.69 18.64
N CYS A 166 12.07 -9.13 17.43
CA CYS A 166 11.62 -10.42 16.93
C CYS A 166 12.73 -11.17 16.20
N LEU A 167 12.67 -12.49 16.24
CA LEU A 167 13.51 -13.39 15.47
C LEU A 167 13.26 -13.16 13.97
N LYS A 168 14.34 -12.83 13.25
CA LYS A 168 14.32 -12.74 11.79
C LYS A 168 13.90 -14.07 11.18
N GLY A 169 12.93 -14.02 10.28
CA GLY A 169 12.36 -15.21 9.63
C GLY A 169 11.41 -16.03 10.50
N SER A 170 10.99 -15.54 11.67
CA SER A 170 9.85 -16.13 12.39
C SER A 170 8.56 -15.98 11.59
N ARG A 171 7.59 -16.86 11.83
CA ARG A 171 6.31 -16.84 11.14
C ARG A 171 5.35 -15.91 11.88
N PRO A 172 4.86 -14.82 11.27
CA PRO A 172 3.90 -13.93 11.91
C PRO A 172 2.52 -14.57 12.02
N ILE A 173 1.80 -14.23 13.08
CA ILE A 173 0.34 -14.32 13.10
C ILE A 173 -0.20 -13.05 12.43
N LEU A 174 -1.12 -13.19 11.48
CA LEU A 174 -1.81 -12.06 10.87
C LEU A 174 -3.16 -11.86 11.56
N SER A 175 -3.37 -10.68 12.14
CA SER A 175 -4.65 -10.30 12.74
C SER A 175 -5.32 -9.26 11.85
N PHE A 176 -6.53 -9.55 11.40
CA PHE A 176 -7.34 -8.66 10.56
C PHE A 176 -8.56 -8.18 11.33
N ASP A 177 -8.85 -6.90 11.21
CA ASP A 177 -10.07 -6.28 11.71
C ASP A 177 -11.32 -6.76 10.94
N ALA A 178 -12.47 -6.79 11.60
CA ALA A 178 -13.75 -7.21 11.01
C ALA A 178 -14.20 -6.30 9.86
N ALA A 179 -13.73 -5.05 9.85
CA ALA A 179 -13.98 -4.09 8.78
C ALA A 179 -13.54 -4.61 7.39
N PHE A 180 -12.54 -5.50 7.31
CA PHE A 180 -12.08 -6.07 6.04
C PHE A 180 -13.14 -6.92 5.33
N ASP A 181 -14.15 -7.42 6.05
CA ASP A 181 -15.19 -8.28 5.50
C ASP A 181 -16.40 -7.48 4.97
N THR A 182 -16.45 -6.17 5.24
CA THR A 182 -17.57 -5.31 4.83
C THR A 182 -17.55 -5.01 3.33
N GLU A 183 -16.48 -4.38 2.84
CA GLU A 183 -16.35 -3.95 1.44
C GLU A 183 -15.61 -5.02 0.59
N PRO A 184 -16.07 -5.35 -0.64
CA PRO A 184 -15.37 -6.29 -1.51
C PRO A 184 -13.93 -5.90 -1.85
N SER A 185 -13.65 -4.59 -1.97
CA SER A 185 -12.29 -4.08 -2.20
C SER A 185 -11.36 -4.40 -1.02
N LEU A 186 -11.88 -4.32 0.21
CA LEU A 186 -11.15 -4.64 1.43
C LEU A 186 -10.96 -6.15 1.58
N ARG A 187 -11.96 -6.98 1.23
CA ARG A 187 -11.79 -8.45 1.19
C ARG A 187 -10.66 -8.88 0.26
N LEU A 188 -10.60 -8.29 -0.93
CA LEU A 188 -9.50 -8.53 -1.86
C LEU A 188 -8.15 -8.09 -1.27
N SER A 189 -8.11 -6.93 -0.61
CA SER A 189 -6.90 -6.48 0.06
C SER A 189 -6.46 -7.41 1.20
N ARG A 190 -7.39 -7.99 1.97
CA ARG A 190 -7.11 -8.97 3.03
C ARG A 190 -6.43 -10.22 2.46
N GLU A 191 -6.93 -10.75 1.34
CA GLU A 191 -6.33 -11.92 0.70
C GLU A 191 -4.92 -11.62 0.17
N LEU A 192 -4.75 -10.47 -0.50
CA LEU A 192 -3.44 -10.02 -0.98
C LEU A 192 -2.43 -9.84 0.15
N LEU A 193 -2.84 -9.19 1.25
CA LEU A 193 -2.00 -9.00 2.43
C LEU A 193 -1.63 -10.35 3.06
N THR A 194 -2.55 -11.30 3.08
CA THR A 194 -2.30 -12.67 3.55
C THR A 194 -1.26 -13.37 2.69
N HIS A 195 -1.30 -13.22 1.37
CA HIS A 195 -0.28 -13.80 0.47
C HIS A 195 1.08 -13.12 0.55
N ILE A 196 1.13 -11.82 0.81
CA ILE A 196 2.38 -11.05 0.89
C ILE A 196 3.06 -11.26 2.25
N PHE A 197 2.32 -11.07 3.35
CA PHE A 197 2.86 -11.10 4.71
C PHE A 197 2.79 -12.50 5.35
N GLY A 198 1.98 -13.41 4.81
CA GLY A 198 1.93 -14.80 5.26
C GLY A 198 3.20 -15.56 4.88
N VAL A 199 3.91 -16.07 5.87
CA VAL A 199 5.14 -16.86 5.66
C VAL A 199 4.78 -18.34 5.47
N PRO A 200 5.11 -18.94 4.32
CA PRO A 200 4.82 -20.35 4.08
C PRO A 200 5.74 -21.27 4.91
N GLU A 201 5.22 -22.43 5.30
CA GLU A 201 5.93 -23.39 6.17
C GLU A 201 7.22 -23.94 5.56
N GLY A 202 7.28 -24.04 4.23
CA GLY A 202 8.46 -24.54 3.49
C GLY A 202 9.47 -23.46 3.09
N ALA A 203 9.36 -22.22 3.58
CA ALA A 203 10.29 -21.17 3.21
C ALA A 203 11.72 -21.47 3.71
N ARG A 204 12.70 -21.37 2.82
CA ARG A 204 14.11 -21.70 3.08
C ARG A 204 14.73 -21.01 4.31
N LYS A 205 14.26 -19.80 4.64
CA LYS A 205 14.76 -18.98 5.75
C LYS A 205 13.75 -18.89 6.91
N ALA A 206 12.64 -19.61 6.85
CA ALA A 206 11.62 -19.56 7.90
C ALA A 206 12.06 -20.38 9.11
N LYS A 207 11.82 -19.83 10.30
CA LYS A 207 11.98 -20.51 11.57
C LYS A 207 10.61 -21.05 12.02
N PRO A 208 10.57 -22.20 12.73
CA PRO A 208 9.31 -22.81 13.15
C PRO A 208 8.60 -22.04 14.26
N PHE A 209 9.25 -21.06 14.88
CA PHE A 209 8.71 -20.28 16.00
C PHE A 209 7.80 -19.14 15.54
N VAL A 210 6.77 -18.90 16.35
CA VAL A 210 5.88 -17.75 16.27
C VAL A 210 6.30 -16.80 17.38
N ASP A 211 6.71 -15.59 17.01
CA ASP A 211 7.31 -14.61 17.93
C ASP A 211 6.62 -13.24 17.85
N HIS A 212 5.91 -12.98 16.75
CA HIS A 212 5.29 -11.69 16.51
C HIS A 212 3.93 -11.81 15.81
N VAL A 213 3.10 -10.79 16.05
CA VAL A 213 1.79 -10.59 15.45
C VAL A 213 1.85 -9.34 14.58
N MET A 214 1.38 -9.45 13.34
CA MET A 214 1.14 -8.31 12.46
C MET A 214 -0.35 -8.01 12.43
N GLY A 215 -0.72 -6.85 12.98
CA GLY A 215 -2.10 -6.38 13.05
C GLY A 215 -2.44 -5.41 11.92
N PHE A 216 -3.57 -5.65 11.28
CA PHE A 216 -4.18 -4.81 10.25
C PHE A 216 -5.50 -4.23 10.77
N SER A 217 -5.59 -2.91 10.90
CA SER A 217 -6.80 -2.22 11.35
C SER A 217 -7.26 -1.21 10.31
N VAL A 218 -8.56 -1.10 10.06
CA VAL A 218 -9.11 -0.14 9.10
C VAL A 218 -9.68 1.06 9.86
N LEU A 219 -9.13 2.25 9.61
CA LEU A 219 -9.61 3.52 10.19
C LEU A 219 -9.57 4.60 9.10
N ASP A 220 -10.67 5.34 8.95
CA ASP A 220 -10.82 6.43 7.97
C ASP A 220 -10.50 6.02 6.51
N GLY A 221 -10.91 4.82 6.11
CA GLY A 221 -10.60 4.29 4.76
C GLY A 221 -9.11 4.01 4.52
N LYS A 222 -8.31 3.97 5.60
CA LYS A 222 -6.88 3.65 5.58
C LYS A 222 -6.62 2.39 6.41
N ILE A 223 -5.65 1.62 5.95
CA ILE A 223 -5.21 0.39 6.60
C ILE A 223 -3.97 0.71 7.43
N TRP A 224 -4.07 0.56 8.73
CA TRP A 224 -2.96 0.70 9.66
C TRP A 224 -2.31 -0.66 9.89
N VAL A 225 -0.99 -0.71 9.69
CA VAL A 225 -0.19 -1.91 9.94
C VAL A 225 0.71 -1.66 11.14
N ARG A 226 0.64 -2.58 12.11
CA ARG A 226 1.44 -2.56 13.33
C ARG A 226 1.98 -3.95 13.63
N ASN A 227 3.18 -4.00 14.18
CA ASN A 227 3.85 -5.25 14.54
C ASN A 227 4.12 -5.31 16.04
N TYR A 228 3.69 -6.40 16.65
CA TYR A 228 3.81 -6.65 18.08
C TYR A 228 4.61 -7.92 18.33
N GLN A 229 5.51 -7.90 19.29
CA GLN A 229 6.17 -9.06 19.86
C GLN A 229 5.21 -9.72 20.84
N VAL A 230 5.13 -11.05 20.82
CA VAL A 230 4.45 -11.81 21.86
C VAL A 230 5.44 -12.05 22.99
N LYS A 231 5.15 -11.49 24.16
CA LYS A 231 5.86 -11.81 25.40
C LYS A 231 4.99 -12.74 26.24
N GLU A 232 5.50 -13.94 26.45
CA GLU A 232 4.93 -14.89 27.40
C GLU A 232 5.65 -14.65 28.74
N GLU A 233 4.91 -14.22 29.77
CA GLU A 233 5.42 -14.17 31.14
C GLU A 233 4.99 -15.45 31.85
N ASP A 234 5.95 -16.33 32.12
CA ASP A 234 5.70 -17.58 32.86
C ASP A 234 5.61 -17.28 34.37
N THR A 235 4.52 -16.64 34.79
CA THR A 235 4.16 -16.58 36.22
C THR A 235 3.34 -17.82 36.56
N ALA A 236 3.64 -18.47 37.69
CA ALA A 236 3.28 -19.86 38.01
C ALA A 236 1.78 -20.22 38.00
N GLU A 237 0.87 -19.24 37.90
CA GLU A 237 -0.58 -19.47 38.05
C GLU A 237 -1.43 -18.95 36.89
N GLN A 238 -0.94 -18.02 36.05
CA GLN A 238 -1.64 -17.51 34.86
C GLN A 238 -0.64 -17.16 33.75
N LYS A 239 -0.90 -17.66 32.54
CA LYS A 239 -0.13 -17.29 31.33
C LYS A 239 -0.68 -15.98 30.77
N ASP A 240 -0.24 -14.87 31.34
CA ASP A 240 -0.58 -13.55 30.82
C ASP A 240 0.30 -13.25 29.59
N MET A 241 -0.36 -13.07 28.44
CA MET A 241 0.29 -12.75 27.18
C MET A 241 0.30 -11.23 26.99
N SER A 242 1.50 -10.63 27.04
CA SER A 242 1.67 -9.20 26.76
C SER A 242 2.19 -8.96 25.35
N LEU A 243 1.79 -7.84 24.74
CA LEU A 243 2.19 -7.46 23.39
C LEU A 243 3.05 -6.19 23.44
N LEU A 244 4.25 -6.24 22.87
CA LEU A 244 5.15 -5.08 22.78
C LEU A 244 5.37 -4.64 21.34
N GLU A 245 5.31 -3.34 21.07
CA GLU A 245 5.53 -2.83 19.70
C GLU A 245 7.01 -2.97 19.27
N ILE A 246 7.23 -3.58 18.10
CA ILE A 246 8.56 -3.76 17.46
C ILE A 246 8.77 -2.74 16.33
N GLY A 247 7.70 -2.44 15.60
CA GLY A 247 7.76 -1.75 14.30
C GLY A 247 8.06 -2.69 13.11
N PRO A 248 8.09 -2.18 11.87
CA PRO A 248 7.75 -0.82 11.47
C PRO A 248 6.24 -0.56 11.50
N ARG A 249 5.85 0.70 11.72
CA ARG A 249 4.45 1.14 11.66
C ARG A 249 4.24 1.89 10.36
N PHE A 250 3.21 1.53 9.62
CA PHE A 250 2.86 2.26 8.40
C PHE A 250 1.37 2.25 8.10
N CYS A 251 0.92 3.25 7.34
CA CYS A 251 -0.47 3.38 6.93
C CYS A 251 -0.58 3.23 5.40
N LEU A 252 -1.41 2.31 4.94
CA LEU A 252 -1.72 2.11 3.53
C LEU A 252 -3.06 2.77 3.22
N THR A 253 -3.09 3.63 2.21
CA THR A 253 -4.34 4.19 1.67
C THR A 253 -4.61 3.55 0.31
N PRO A 254 -5.67 2.75 0.15
CA PRO A 254 -6.04 2.19 -1.15
C PRO A 254 -6.28 3.32 -2.16
N MET A 255 -5.67 3.25 -3.35
CA MET A 255 -5.85 4.25 -4.40
C MET A 255 -6.77 3.73 -5.51
N PHE A 256 -6.36 2.63 -6.12
CA PHE A 256 -7.11 1.98 -7.19
C PHE A 256 -6.66 0.52 -7.33
N ILE A 257 -7.53 -0.30 -7.90
CA ILE A 257 -7.26 -1.70 -8.25
C ILE A 257 -7.40 -1.82 -9.77
N GLN A 258 -6.43 -2.47 -10.42
CA GLN A 258 -6.47 -2.78 -11.86
C GLN A 258 -6.62 -4.27 -12.08
N GLU A 259 -7.32 -4.62 -13.15
CA GLU A 259 -7.42 -5.96 -13.68
C GLU A 259 -6.12 -6.28 -14.46
N GLY A 260 -5.22 -7.08 -13.89
CA GLY A 260 -3.95 -7.46 -14.50
C GLY A 260 -2.69 -7.00 -13.76
N CYS A 261 -1.57 -7.64 -14.09
CA CYS A 261 -0.23 -7.28 -13.60
C CYS A 261 0.27 -6.01 -14.30
N PHE A 262 0.16 -4.85 -13.64
CA PHE A 262 0.70 -3.57 -14.12
C PHE A 262 0.14 -3.04 -15.46
N SER A 263 -0.91 -3.65 -15.98
CA SER A 263 -1.61 -3.26 -17.19
C SER A 263 -3.06 -3.71 -17.10
N GLY A 264 -3.99 -2.92 -17.65
CA GLY A 264 -5.41 -3.24 -17.72
C GLY A 264 -6.32 -2.15 -17.14
N PRO A 265 -7.65 -2.31 -17.28
CA PRO A 265 -8.63 -1.34 -16.82
C PRO A 265 -8.65 -1.24 -15.29
N ILE A 266 -9.05 -0.07 -14.80
CA ILE A 266 -9.23 0.17 -13.35
C ILE A 266 -10.61 -0.35 -12.96
N ILE A 267 -10.65 -1.33 -12.06
CA ILE A 267 -11.89 -1.94 -11.56
C ILE A 267 -12.41 -1.29 -10.29
N TYR A 268 -11.52 -0.64 -9.53
CA TYR A 268 -11.88 0.10 -8.32
C TYR A 268 -11.04 1.36 -8.22
N SER A 269 -11.65 2.47 -7.81
CA SER A 269 -10.95 3.72 -7.55
C SER A 269 -11.48 4.34 -6.26
N ASN A 270 -10.57 4.62 -5.33
CA ASN A 270 -10.90 5.28 -4.09
C ASN A 270 -11.10 6.78 -4.33
N LYS A 271 -12.35 7.23 -4.17
CA LYS A 271 -12.72 8.65 -4.32
C LYS A 271 -12.19 9.55 -3.19
N GLN A 272 -11.93 8.98 -2.01
CA GLN A 272 -11.42 9.72 -0.85
C GLN A 272 -9.92 10.00 -0.97
N TYR A 273 -9.22 9.31 -1.87
CA TYR A 273 -7.78 9.49 -2.03
C TYR A 273 -7.48 10.78 -2.82
N VAL A 274 -6.78 11.71 -2.17
CA VAL A 274 -6.22 12.90 -2.82
C VAL A 274 -4.71 12.75 -2.90
N SER A 275 -4.15 12.95 -4.09
CA SER A 275 -2.69 12.82 -4.25
C SER A 275 -1.95 13.95 -3.52
N PRO A 276 -0.79 13.69 -2.90
CA PRO A 276 0.00 14.74 -2.25
C PRO A 276 0.40 15.87 -3.21
N ASN A 277 0.59 15.57 -4.49
CA ASN A 277 0.91 16.57 -5.51
C ASN A 277 -0.29 17.49 -5.79
N GLN A 278 -1.50 16.96 -5.77
CA GLN A 278 -2.72 17.74 -5.88
C GLN A 278 -2.87 18.67 -4.67
N ILE A 279 -2.65 18.17 -3.44
CA ILE A 279 -2.67 19.01 -2.22
C ILE A 279 -1.66 20.16 -2.33
N ARG A 280 -0.43 19.90 -2.80
CA ARG A 280 0.59 20.94 -3.01
C ARG A 280 0.21 21.92 -4.13
N SER A 281 -0.45 21.44 -5.17
CA SER A 281 -0.95 22.27 -6.26
C SER A 281 -2.07 23.19 -5.77
N ASP A 282 -3.00 22.66 -4.99
CA ASP A 282 -4.13 23.41 -4.43
C ASP A 282 -3.66 24.44 -3.40
N MET A 283 -2.63 24.12 -2.62
CA MET A 283 -1.99 25.06 -1.71
C MET A 283 -1.36 26.24 -2.48
N ARG A 284 -0.55 25.94 -3.51
CA ARG A 284 0.04 26.98 -4.36
C ARG A 284 -1.01 27.82 -5.08
N ARG A 285 -2.10 27.20 -5.54
CA ARG A 285 -3.22 27.91 -6.17
C ARG A 285 -3.93 28.84 -5.18
N ARG A 286 -4.17 28.39 -3.94
CA ARG A 286 -4.74 29.22 -2.87
C ARG A 286 -3.86 30.42 -2.55
N ASP A 287 -2.55 30.22 -2.48
CA ASP A 287 -1.61 31.31 -2.20
C ASP A 287 -1.50 32.30 -3.38
N ALA A 288 -1.55 31.80 -4.62
CA ALA A 288 -1.64 32.65 -5.81
C ALA A 288 -2.94 33.49 -5.84
N ILE A 289 -4.08 32.91 -5.48
CA ILE A 289 -5.37 33.64 -5.39
C ILE A 289 -5.28 34.75 -4.34
N LYS A 290 -4.73 34.47 -3.16
CA LYS A 290 -4.51 35.50 -2.12
C LYS A 290 -3.60 36.62 -2.61
N HIS A 291 -2.57 36.30 -3.38
CA HIS A 291 -1.68 37.30 -3.97
C HIS A 291 -2.41 38.16 -5.01
N SER A 292 -3.22 37.55 -5.89
CA SER A 292 -4.06 38.28 -6.86
C SER A 292 -5.02 39.24 -6.15
N ALA A 293 -5.73 38.74 -5.13
CA ALA A 293 -6.68 39.55 -4.36
C ALA A 293 -5.99 40.75 -3.67
N ARG A 294 -4.76 40.60 -3.16
CA ARG A 294 -4.00 41.71 -2.59
C ARG A 294 -3.59 42.74 -3.64
N ALA A 295 -3.19 42.29 -4.82
CA ALA A 295 -2.85 43.18 -5.94
C ALA A 295 -4.09 43.94 -6.43
N GLU A 296 -5.23 43.26 -6.56
CA GLU A 296 -6.52 43.87 -6.91
C GLU A 296 -6.95 44.90 -5.87
N GLN A 297 -6.89 44.57 -4.57
CA GLN A 297 -7.20 45.52 -3.49
C GLN A 297 -6.26 46.73 -3.50
N HIS A 298 -4.99 46.55 -3.87
CA HIS A 298 -4.05 47.65 -4.03
C HIS A 298 -4.51 48.56 -5.17
N VAL A 299 -4.74 48.01 -6.36
CA VAL A 299 -5.25 48.77 -7.52
C VAL A 299 -6.57 49.47 -7.22
N GLU A 300 -7.51 48.79 -6.56
CA GLU A 300 -8.79 49.35 -6.15
C GLU A 300 -8.61 50.52 -5.17
N ARG A 301 -7.67 50.40 -4.22
CA ARG A 301 -7.34 51.50 -3.30
C ARG A 301 -6.75 52.70 -4.04
N PHE A 302 -5.88 52.48 -5.04
CA PHE A 302 -5.38 53.56 -5.89
C PHE A 302 -6.52 54.23 -6.66
N ALA A 303 -7.37 53.46 -7.34
CA ALA A 303 -8.54 53.98 -8.05
C ALA A 303 -9.50 54.75 -7.12
N LYS A 304 -9.72 54.26 -5.89
CA LYS A 304 -10.53 54.96 -4.89
C LYS A 304 -9.88 56.26 -4.41
N LYS A 305 -8.56 56.29 -4.23
CA LYS A 305 -7.80 57.49 -3.86
C LYS A 305 -7.86 58.55 -4.97
N ASP A 306 -7.73 58.12 -6.23
CA ASP A 306 -7.85 58.99 -7.40
C ASP A 306 -9.27 59.56 -7.52
N ARG A 307 -10.32 58.73 -7.35
CA ARG A 307 -11.72 59.19 -7.35
C ARG A 307 -12.03 60.22 -6.26
N LEU A 308 -11.39 60.09 -5.10
CA LEU A 308 -11.55 61.02 -3.98
C LEU A 308 -10.70 62.30 -4.14
N GLY A 309 -9.86 62.41 -5.16
CA GLY A 309 -9.00 63.59 -5.39
C GLY A 309 -7.84 63.73 -4.39
N ILE A 310 -7.53 62.69 -3.60
CA ILE A 310 -6.50 62.71 -2.54
C ILE A 310 -5.13 62.23 -3.09
N SER A 311 -5.05 61.96 -4.39
CA SER A 311 -3.83 61.53 -5.06
C SER A 311 -2.79 62.67 -5.06
N SER A 312 -1.53 62.37 -4.75
CA SER A 312 -0.46 63.36 -4.49
C SER A 312 -0.03 64.21 -5.70
N GLY A 313 -0.75 64.11 -6.81
CA GLY A 313 -0.61 64.96 -7.99
C GLY A 313 -1.93 65.44 -8.58
N SER A 314 -3.07 65.18 -7.94
CA SER A 314 -4.38 65.68 -8.39
C SER A 314 -4.56 67.12 -7.90
N LYS A 315 -4.54 68.07 -8.83
CA LYS A 315 -4.82 69.50 -8.55
C LYS A 315 -6.32 69.80 -8.39
N ASP A 316 -7.18 68.79 -8.50
CA ASP A 316 -8.62 68.96 -8.65
C ASP A 316 -9.41 68.41 -7.46
N ILE A 317 -8.95 68.68 -6.22
CA ILE A 317 -9.93 68.77 -5.13
C ILE A 317 -10.78 69.98 -5.49
N ARG A 318 -12.05 69.76 -5.86
CA ARG A 318 -13.00 70.84 -6.18
C ARG A 318 -12.83 71.93 -5.12
N ALA A 319 -12.25 73.06 -5.51
CA ALA A 319 -11.94 74.13 -4.59
C ALA A 319 -13.25 74.53 -3.91
N ASN A 320 -13.30 74.37 -2.59
CA ASN A 320 -14.40 74.91 -1.83
C ASN A 320 -14.33 76.44 -1.99
N GLU A 321 -15.45 77.11 -2.25
CA GLU A 321 -15.46 78.57 -2.42
C GLU A 321 -14.90 79.33 -1.19
N LEU A 322 -14.82 78.63 -0.05
CA LEU A 322 -14.26 79.12 1.22
C LEU A 322 -12.80 78.69 1.49
N ASP A 323 -12.07 78.13 0.52
CA ASP A 323 -10.69 77.74 0.72
C ASP A 323 -9.77 78.98 0.84
N SER A 324 -8.89 78.99 1.84
CA SER A 324 -8.05 80.16 2.13
C SER A 324 -7.07 80.48 1.01
N ARG A 325 -6.68 79.46 0.23
CA ARG A 325 -5.83 79.61 -0.96
C ARG A 325 -6.52 80.30 -2.13
N THR A 326 -7.84 80.27 -2.21
CA THR A 326 -8.62 80.98 -3.24
C THR A 326 -9.13 82.33 -2.75
N LEU A 327 -9.43 82.46 -1.45
CA LEU A 327 -9.94 83.69 -0.85
C LEU A 327 -8.87 84.77 -0.62
N PHE A 328 -7.61 84.37 -0.43
CA PHE A 328 -6.51 85.29 -0.10
C PHE A 328 -5.38 85.27 -1.16
N ALA A 329 -5.68 84.82 -2.38
CA ALA A 329 -4.76 84.86 -3.52
C ALA A 329 -4.66 86.26 -4.15
#